data_AF-A0A3L7JTQ0-F1
#
_entry.id   AF-A0A3L7JTQ0-F1
#
_cell.length_a   1.000
_cell.length_b   1.000
_cell.length_c   1.000
_cell.angle_alpha   90.00
_cell.angle_beta   90.00
_cell.angle_gamma   90.00
#
_symmetry.space_group_name_H-M   'P 1'
#
loop_
_entity.id
_entity.type
_entity.pdbx_description
1 polymer ?
#
loop_
_entity_poly.entity_id
_entity_poly.type
_entity_poly.pdbx_seq_one_letter_code
_entity_poly.pdbx_strand_id
1 'polypeptide(L)' 'MTEREIFGHCLGKHIRLRRIEIGWSQEKLEEMADLSVTMIGKIERGERIPESLTLFKIAEAMGISLDRLQVDVMECMK' A
#
# COMPACT_ATOMS: atom_id res chain seq x y z
N MET A 1 17.94 -4.60 -8.27
CA MET A 1 17.09 -4.20 -7.12
C MET A 1 17.25 -5.24 -6.04
N THR A 2 17.38 -4.82 -4.78
CA THR A 2 17.42 -5.71 -3.63
C THR A 2 16.05 -6.34 -3.38
N GLU A 3 15.99 -7.46 -2.65
CA GLU A 3 14.72 -8.07 -2.24
C GLU A 3 13.80 -7.06 -1.53
N ARG A 4 14.38 -6.21 -0.69
CA ARG A 4 13.69 -5.13 0.00
C ARG A 4 13.06 -4.12 -0.97
N GLU A 5 13.79 -3.72 -2.02
CA GLU A 5 13.29 -2.80 -3.05
C GLU A 5 12.15 -3.45 -3.85
N ILE A 6 12.29 -4.72 -4.23
CA ILE A 6 11.26 -5.47 -4.95
C ILE A 6 9.98 -5.55 -4.10
N PHE A 7 10.11 -5.91 -2.82
CA PHE A 7 8.99 -5.95 -1.88
C PHE A 7 8.28 -4.60 -1.79
N GLY A 8 9.04 -3.51 -1.61
CA GLY A 8 8.48 -2.16 -1.53
C GLY A 8 7.70 -1.74 -2.77
N HIS A 9 8.24 -2.04 -3.96
CA HIS A 9 7.55 -1.77 -5.23
C HIS A 9 6.29 -2.61 -5.41
N CYS A 10 6.33 -3.90 -5.10
CA CYS A 10 5.15 -4.77 -5.19
C CYS A 10 4.06 -4.33 -4.21
N LEU A 11 4.42 -4.08 -2.96
CA LEU A 11 3.50 -3.59 -1.93
C LEU A 11 2.85 -2.26 -2.35
N GLY A 12 3.66 -1.28 -2.74
CA GLY A 12 3.19 0.03 -3.18
C GLY A 12 2.25 -0.05 -4.38
N LYS A 13 2.59 -0.88 -5.36
CA LYS A 13 1.76 -1.15 -6.55
C LYS A 13 0.38 -1.69 -6.16
N HIS A 14 0.31 -2.68 -5.27
CA HIS A 14 -0.98 -3.28 -4.90
C HIS A 14 -1.84 -2.36 -4.02
N ILE A 15 -1.23 -1.58 -3.13
CA ILE A 15 -1.94 -0.51 -2.41
C ILE A 15 -2.56 0.48 -3.40
N ARG A 16 -1.77 0.94 -4.38
CA ARG A 16 -2.25 1.87 -5.41
C ARG A 16 -3.37 1.28 -6.25
N LEU A 17 -3.23 0.02 -6.69
CA LEU A 17 -4.24 -0.68 -7.47
C LEU A 17 -5.56 -0.77 -6.71
N ARG A 18 -5.52 -1.22 -5.45
CA ARG A 18 -6.70 -1.32 -4.61
C ARG A 18 -7.36 0.04 -4.41
N ARG A 19 -6.58 1.08 -4.12
CA ARG A 19 -7.09 2.45 -3.96
C ARG A 19 -7.81 2.93 -5.23
N ILE A 20 -7.25 2.67 -6.41
CA ILE A 20 -7.86 3.06 -7.68
C ILE A 20 -9.13 2.22 -7.96
N GLU A 21 -9.11 0.93 -7.66
CA GLU A 21 -10.25 0.01 -7.83
C GLU A 21 -11.48 0.49 -7.05
N ILE A 22 -11.28 0.99 -5.83
CA ILE A 22 -12.36 1.56 -5.00
C ILE A 22 -12.65 3.04 -5.31
N GLY A 23 -12.03 3.60 -6.35
CA GLY A 23 -12.29 4.96 -6.84
C GLY A 23 -11.72 6.08 -5.97
N TRP A 24 -10.71 5.80 -5.15
CA TRP A 24 -10.16 6.79 -4.21
C TRP A 24 -8.96 7.54 -4.77
N SER A 25 -8.87 8.84 -4.45
CA SER A 25 -7.62 9.61 -4.59
C SER A 25 -6.68 9.33 -3.41
N GLN A 26 -5.43 9.79 -3.49
CA GLN A 26 -4.50 9.65 -2.36
C GLN A 26 -4.95 10.49 -1.15
N GLU A 27 -5.56 11.65 -1.39
CA GLU A 27 -6.16 12.51 -0.37
C GLU A 27 -7.36 11.81 0.30
N LYS A 28 -8.14 11.04 -0.47
CA LYS A 28 -9.21 10.24 0.13
C LYS A 28 -8.65 9.14 1.04
N LEU A 29 -7.56 8.49 0.63
CA LEU A 29 -6.90 7.51 1.50
C LEU A 29 -6.26 8.19 2.73
N GLU A 30 -5.75 9.42 2.61
CA GLU A 30 -5.26 10.20 3.75
C GLU A 30 -6.37 10.41 4.80
N GLU A 31 -7.53 10.88 4.36
CA GLU A 31 -8.70 11.10 5.23
C GLU A 31 -9.11 9.81 5.96
N MET A 32 -9.12 8.68 5.25
CA MET A 32 -9.62 7.41 5.76
C MET A 32 -8.60 6.66 6.63
N ALA A 33 -7.31 6.78 6.34
CA ALA A 33 -6.24 6.06 7.04
C ALA A 33 -5.52 6.92 8.09
N ASP A 34 -5.78 8.22 8.16
CA ASP A 34 -5.07 9.17 9.03
C ASP A 34 -3.55 9.12 8.76
N LEU A 35 -3.19 9.27 7.48
CA LEU A 35 -1.82 9.22 6.96
C LEU A 35 -1.63 10.28 5.89
N SER A 36 -0.56 11.08 5.97
CA SER A 36 -0.35 12.13 4.97
C SER A 36 -0.23 11.58 3.54
N VAL A 37 -0.79 12.31 2.58
CA VAL A 37 -0.76 12.05 1.13
C VAL A 37 0.68 11.89 0.64
N THR A 38 1.62 12.63 1.24
CA THR A 38 3.05 12.49 0.95
C THR A 38 3.57 11.13 1.38
N MET A 39 3.19 10.63 2.55
CA MET A 39 3.57 9.30 3.01
C MET A 39 2.94 8.21 2.13
N ILE A 40 1.66 8.34 1.82
CA ILE A 40 0.94 7.43 0.90
C ILE A 40 1.64 7.38 -0.45
N GLY A 41 1.95 8.53 -1.05
CA GLY A 41 2.65 8.59 -2.34
C GLY A 41 4.02 7.92 -2.31
N LYS A 42 4.80 8.09 -1.24
CA LYS A 42 6.10 7.40 -1.06
C LYS A 42 5.92 5.89 -0.97
N ILE A 43 4.88 5.43 -0.27
CA ILE A 43 4.56 4.00 -0.15
C ILE A 43 4.16 3.43 -1.52
N GLU A 44 3.24 4.09 -2.23
CA GLU A 44 2.75 3.62 -3.53
C GLU A 44 3.83 3.54 -4.62
N ARG A 45 4.86 4.39 -4.53
CA ARG A 45 6.01 4.36 -5.44
C ARG A 45 7.11 3.38 -5.00
N GLY A 46 6.97 2.73 -3.84
CA GLY A 46 7.99 1.84 -3.28
C GLY A 46 9.19 2.56 -2.64
N GLU A 47 9.15 3.89 -2.54
CA GLU A 47 10.21 4.71 -1.92
C GLU A 47 10.26 4.54 -0.40
N ARG A 48 9.14 4.14 0.21
CA ARG A 48 9.05 3.85 1.64
C ARG A 48 8.24 2.58 1.87
N ILE A 49 8.83 1.63 2.59
CA ILE A 49 8.08 0.50 3.13
C ILE A 49 7.40 0.95 4.44
N PRO A 50 6.06 0.83 4.56
CA PRO A 50 5.36 1.20 5.78
C PRO A 50 5.70 0.24 6.93
N GLU A 51 5.66 0.76 8.15
CA GLU A 51 5.68 -0.08 9.35
C GLU A 51 4.35 -0.82 9.50
N SER A 52 4.33 -1.87 10.33
CA SER A 52 3.17 -2.76 10.47
C SER A 52 1.88 -2.03 10.82
N LEU A 53 1.94 -1.04 11.73
CA LEU A 53 0.76 -0.25 12.11
C LEU A 53 0.25 0.63 10.95
N THR A 54 1.15 1.24 10.19
CA THR A 54 0.80 2.04 9.00
C THR A 54 0.16 1.15 7.93
N LEU A 55 0.72 -0.04 7.70
CA LEU A 55 0.17 -1.01 6.76
C LEU A 55 -1.23 -1.47 7.18
N PHE A 56 -1.44 -1.73 8.48
CA PHE A 56 -2.74 -2.08 9.04
C PHE A 56 -3.77 -0.97 8.80
N LYS A 57 -3.44 0.30 9.13
CA LYS A 57 -4.31 1.46 8.87
C LYS A 57 -4.71 1.58 7.39
N ILE A 58 -3.75 1.40 6.48
CA ILE A 58 -4.02 1.43 5.02
C ILE A 58 -4.98 0.30 4.62
N ALA A 59 -4.72 -0.92 5.09
CA ALA A 59 -5.53 -2.09 4.75
C ALA A 59 -6.97 -1.96 5.29
N GLU A 60 -7.11 -1.56 6.56
CA GLU A 60 -8.39 -1.29 7.20
C GLU A 60 -9.19 -0.21 6.45
N ALA A 61 -8.55 0.93 6.13
CA ALA A 61 -9.19 2.01 5.40
C ALA A 61 -9.74 1.56 4.04
N MET A 62 -8.99 0.74 3.29
CA MET A 62 -9.41 0.24 1.97
C MET A 62 -10.30 -1.01 2.03
N GLY A 63 -10.63 -1.50 3.23
CA GLY A 63 -11.43 -2.70 3.44
C GLY A 63 -10.81 -3.96 2.83
N ILE A 64 -9.48 -4.09 2.87
CA ILE A 64 -8.75 -5.26 2.40
C ILE A 64 -8.05 -5.93 3.59
N SER A 65 -8.05 -7.27 3.64
CA SER A 65 -7.32 -8.00 4.66
C SER A 65 -5.81 -8.02 4.36
N LEU A 66 -4.98 -8.09 5.39
CA LEU A 66 -3.52 -8.15 5.23
C LEU A 66 -3.09 -9.45 4.55
N ASP A 67 -3.78 -10.55 4.82
CA ASP A 67 -3.62 -11.84 4.15
C ASP A 67 -3.86 -11.74 2.64
N ARG A 68 -4.92 -11.03 2.20
CA ARG A 68 -5.15 -10.80 0.77
C ARG A 68 -4.03 -9.98 0.15
N LEU A 69 -3.66 -8.87 0.79
CA LEU A 69 -2.59 -8.00 0.31
C LEU A 69 -1.24 -8.74 0.24
N GLN A 70 -0.95 -9.63 1.20
CA GLN A 70 0.24 -10.45 1.21
C GLN A 70 0.30 -11.41 0.03
N VAL A 71 -0.81 -12.07 -0.32
CA VAL A 71 -0.88 -12.95 -1.50
C VAL A 71 -0.54 -12.18 -2.77
N ASP A 72 -1.19 -11.03 -2.97
CA ASP A 72 -0.97 -10.19 -4.15
C ASP A 72 0.52 -9.76 -4.26
N VAL A 73 1.15 -9.38 -3.13
CA VAL A 73 2.58 -9.02 -3.09
C VAL A 73 3.48 -10.21 -3.41
N MET A 74 3.22 -11.39 -2.83
CA MET A 74 4.01 -12.59 -3.10
C MET A 74 3.92 -13.03 -4.57
N GLU A 75 2.78 -12.82 -5.23
CA GLU A 75 2.64 -13.09 -6.66
C GLU A 75 3.44 -12.10 -7.52
N CYS A 76 3.50 -10.82 -7.13
CA CYS A 76 4.31 -9.82 -7.80
C CYS A 76 5.83 -10.04 -7.65
N MET A 77 6.26 -10.68 -6.56
CA MET A 77 7.68 -10.97 -6.30
C MET A 77 8.22 -12.21 -7.04
N LYS A 78 7.35 -12.99 -7.71
CA LYS A 78 7.72 -14.12 -8.55
C LYS A 78 8.16 -13.67 -9.94
#